data_AF-A0A2T3LFR3-F1
#
_entry.id   AF-A0A2T3LFR3-F1
#
_cell.length_a   1.000
_cell.length_b   1.000
_cell.length_c   1.000
_cell.angle_alpha   90.00
_cell.angle_beta   90.00
_cell.angle_gamma   90.00
#
_symmetry.space_group_name_H-M   'P 1'
#
loop_
_entity.id
_entity.type
_entity.pdbx_description
1 polymer ?
#
loop_
_entity_poly.entity_id
_entity_poly.type
_entity_poly.pdbx_seq_one_letter_code
_entity_poly.pdbx_strand_id
1 'polypeptide(L)'
;MKKYWLIIFVCLSFPSFAAKKVLDCDNPRNTLEINDCASLTLASAQDELSKYLAASVEHNKKDPELVKAIEQAQKDWEVYMKAQCNAVYTQWREGTIRNVMALDCKTQLTKERTHDIWMHFLTYMDSTPPVLPEPSTYFKK
;
A
#
# COMPACT_ATOMS: atom_id res chain seq x y z
N MET A 1 -41.45 -7.98 59.96
CA MET A 1 -42.16 -8.03 58.67
C MET A 1 -41.99 -6.65 58.03
N LYS A 2 -41.12 -6.43 57.05
CA LYS A 2 -41.22 -6.80 55.63
C LYS A 2 -39.80 -6.83 55.03
N LYS A 3 -39.43 -7.93 54.37
CA LYS A 3 -38.19 -8.08 53.59
C LYS A 3 -38.38 -7.33 52.27
N TYR A 4 -37.54 -6.34 51.96
CA TYR A 4 -37.43 -5.76 50.63
C TYR A 4 -36.34 -6.51 49.87
N TRP A 5 -36.73 -7.25 48.83
CA TRP A 5 -35.82 -7.88 47.87
C TRP A 5 -35.20 -6.80 46.96
N LEU A 6 -33.88 -6.68 47.00
CA LEU A 6 -33.07 -5.99 45.99
C LEU A 6 -32.98 -6.88 44.75
N ILE A 7 -33.60 -6.46 43.65
CA ILE A 7 -33.39 -7.07 42.32
C ILE A 7 -32.17 -6.38 41.70
N ILE A 8 -31.05 -7.10 41.63
CA ILE A 8 -29.84 -6.68 40.89
C ILE A 8 -30.03 -7.10 39.44
N PHE A 9 -30.24 -6.14 38.53
CA PHE A 9 -30.27 -6.36 37.09
C PHE A 9 -28.83 -6.35 36.55
N VAL A 10 -28.19 -7.52 36.47
CA VAL A 10 -26.86 -7.69 35.88
C VAL A 10 -27.00 -7.64 34.35
N CYS A 11 -26.62 -6.51 33.75
CA CYS A 11 -26.41 -6.39 32.30
C CYS A 11 -25.15 -7.18 31.89
N LEU A 12 -25.31 -8.48 31.60
CA LEU A 12 -24.31 -9.27 30.89
C LEU A 12 -24.26 -8.80 29.43
N SER A 13 -23.41 -7.82 29.15
CA SER A 13 -23.04 -7.43 27.79
C SER A 13 -22.26 -8.56 27.13
N PHE A 14 -22.95 -9.35 26.31
CA PHE A 14 -22.31 -10.34 25.43
C PHE A 14 -21.46 -9.60 24.39
N PRO A 15 -20.15 -9.90 24.26
CA PRO A 15 -19.37 -9.39 23.15
C PRO A 15 -19.89 -10.04 21.86
N SER A 16 -20.51 -9.25 20.97
CA SER A 16 -20.82 -9.71 19.62
C SER A 16 -19.52 -9.93 18.86
N PHE A 17 -19.12 -11.19 18.70
CA PHE A 17 -18.13 -11.57 17.70
C PHE A 17 -18.76 -11.39 16.32
N ALA A 18 -18.57 -10.22 15.72
CA ALA A 18 -18.87 -10.02 14.31
C ALA A 18 -17.92 -10.92 13.50
N ALA A 19 -18.46 -11.95 12.85
CA ALA A 19 -17.70 -12.77 11.93
C ALA A 19 -17.12 -11.87 10.83
N LYS A 20 -15.80 -11.78 10.73
CA LYS A 20 -15.11 -11.03 9.67
C LYS A 20 -15.48 -11.69 8.34
N LYS A 21 -16.31 -11.03 7.53
CA LYS A 21 -16.60 -11.47 6.16
C LYS A 21 -15.26 -11.52 5.41
N VAL A 22 -14.93 -12.67 4.81
CA VAL A 22 -13.76 -12.81 3.95
C VAL A 22 -13.99 -11.93 2.72
N LEU A 23 -13.07 -11.01 2.45
CA LEU A 23 -13.12 -10.13 1.28
C LEU A 23 -12.72 -10.94 0.03
N ASP A 24 -13.61 -10.98 -0.96
CA ASP A 24 -13.39 -11.64 -2.24
C ASP A 24 -13.04 -10.58 -3.30
N CYS A 25 -11.76 -10.45 -3.59
CA CYS A 25 -11.27 -9.47 -4.58
C CYS A 25 -11.39 -9.94 -6.02
N ASP A 26 -11.74 -11.21 -6.26
CA ASP A 26 -12.07 -11.70 -7.60
C ASP A 26 -13.51 -11.30 -7.99
N ASN A 27 -14.38 -11.03 -7.00
CA ASN A 27 -15.75 -10.60 -7.24
C ASN A 27 -16.27 -9.58 -6.19
N PRO A 28 -15.71 -8.35 -6.15
CA PRO A 28 -16.15 -7.32 -5.22
C PRO A 28 -17.57 -6.85 -5.57
N ARG A 29 -18.47 -6.84 -4.59
CA ARG A 29 -19.92 -6.66 -4.83
C ARG A 29 -20.41 -5.23 -4.66
N ASN A 30 -19.59 -4.36 -4.09
CA ASN A 30 -19.96 -2.97 -3.82
C ASN A 30 -18.71 -2.08 -3.75
N THR A 31 -18.94 -0.77 -3.71
CA THR A 31 -17.85 0.22 -3.72
C THR A 31 -16.90 0.09 -2.52
N LEU A 32 -17.37 -0.37 -1.35
CA LEU A 32 -16.50 -0.57 -0.20
C LEU A 32 -15.54 -1.72 -0.45
N GLU A 33 -16.05 -2.86 -0.93
CA GLU A 33 -15.22 -4.02 -1.28
C GLU A 33 -14.21 -3.69 -2.40
N ILE A 34 -14.62 -2.90 -3.40
CA ILE A 34 -13.70 -2.40 -4.44
C ILE A 34 -12.56 -1.59 -3.83
N ASN A 35 -12.86 -0.64 -2.93
CA ASN A 35 -11.85 0.20 -2.29
C ASN A 35 -10.93 -0.61 -1.36
N ASP A 36 -11.48 -1.60 -0.65
CA ASP A 36 -10.69 -2.48 0.23
C ASP A 36 -9.71 -3.32 -0.58
N CYS A 37 -10.17 -3.89 -1.71
CA CYS A 37 -9.31 -4.66 -2.61
C CYS A 37 -8.20 -3.80 -3.23
N ALA A 38 -8.52 -2.60 -3.71
CA ALA A 38 -7.51 -1.67 -4.23
C ALA A 38 -6.49 -1.25 -3.15
N SER A 39 -6.93 -1.14 -1.89
CA SER A 39 -6.04 -0.85 -0.76
C SER A 39 -5.08 -2.01 -0.48
N LEU A 40 -5.54 -3.27 -0.58
CA LEU A 40 -4.68 -4.45 -0.48
C LEU A 40 -3.67 -4.52 -1.63
N THR A 41 -4.09 -4.18 -2.85
CA THR A 41 -3.19 -4.11 -4.01
C THR A 41 -2.11 -3.04 -3.80
N LEU A 42 -2.47 -1.85 -3.32
CA LEU A 42 -1.51 -0.80 -2.98
C LEU A 42 -0.53 -1.27 -1.90
N ALA A 43 -1.03 -1.89 -0.82
CA ALA A 43 -0.18 -2.40 0.26
C ALA A 43 0.85 -3.41 -0.27
N SER A 44 0.42 -4.37 -1.11
CA SER A 44 1.32 -5.33 -1.73
C SER A 44 2.38 -4.66 -2.61
N ALA A 45 2.01 -3.61 -3.36
CA ALA A 45 2.99 -2.85 -4.16
C ALA A 45 3.98 -2.08 -3.27
N GLN A 46 3.52 -1.54 -2.15
CA GLN A 46 4.36 -0.82 -1.18
C GLN A 46 5.32 -1.76 -0.45
N ASP A 47 4.89 -2.99 -0.15
CA ASP A 47 5.76 -4.03 0.40
C ASP A 47 6.87 -4.42 -0.59
N GLU A 48 6.53 -4.54 -1.88
CA GLU A 48 7.52 -4.78 -2.92
C GLU A 48 8.49 -3.60 -3.05
N LEU A 49 8.00 -2.36 -3.11
CA LEU A 49 8.86 -1.17 -3.12
C LEU A 49 9.82 -1.15 -1.93
N SER A 50 9.31 -1.44 -0.73
CA SER A 50 10.11 -1.45 0.50
C SER A 50 11.23 -2.49 0.44
N LYS A 51 10.93 -3.68 -0.10
CA LYS A 51 11.93 -4.73 -0.33
C LYS A 51 13.04 -4.27 -1.28
N TYR A 52 12.68 -3.65 -2.41
CA TYR A 52 13.66 -3.21 -3.41
C TYR A 52 14.49 -2.01 -2.92
N LEU A 53 13.85 -1.05 -2.24
CA LEU A 53 14.54 0.07 -1.62
C LEU A 53 15.58 -0.43 -0.59
N ALA A 54 15.19 -1.33 0.32
CA ALA A 54 16.10 -1.90 1.31
C ALA A 54 17.28 -2.63 0.66
N ALA A 55 17.02 -3.41 -0.40
CA ALA A 55 18.07 -4.06 -1.18
C ALA A 55 19.02 -3.03 -1.82
N SER A 56 18.51 -1.91 -2.33
CA SER A 56 19.34 -0.87 -2.95
C SER A 56 20.26 -0.18 -1.95
N VAL A 57 19.75 0.10 -0.74
CA VAL A 57 20.54 0.69 0.34
C VAL A 57 21.62 -0.28 0.82
N GLU A 58 21.27 -1.55 1.03
CA GLU A 58 22.23 -2.57 1.47
C GLU A 58 23.30 -2.83 0.40
N HIS A 59 22.91 -2.90 -0.87
CA HIS A 59 23.85 -3.10 -1.99
C HIS A 59 24.87 -1.98 -2.07
N ASN A 60 24.43 -0.73 -1.85
CA ASN A 60 25.25 0.48 -1.99
C ASN A 60 25.85 0.99 -0.66
N LYS A 61 25.77 0.22 0.44
CA LYS A 61 26.16 0.67 1.80
C LYS A 61 27.59 1.17 1.97
N LYS A 62 28.49 0.84 1.04
CA LYS A 62 29.90 1.29 1.05
C LYS A 62 30.07 2.71 0.49
N ASP A 63 29.02 3.27 -0.10
CA ASP A 63 28.94 4.64 -0.58
C ASP A 63 27.84 5.41 0.20
N PRO A 64 28.19 6.03 1.33
CA PRO A 64 27.22 6.76 2.16
C PRO A 64 26.60 7.97 1.46
N GLU A 65 27.29 8.57 0.49
CA GLU A 65 26.76 9.71 -0.26
C GLU A 65 25.64 9.26 -1.18
N LEU A 66 25.86 8.17 -1.92
CA LEU A 66 24.83 7.56 -2.76
C LEU A 66 23.64 7.06 -1.93
N VAL A 67 23.87 6.37 -0.81
CA VAL A 67 22.77 5.92 0.08
C VAL A 67 21.92 7.10 0.53
N LYS A 68 22.55 8.20 0.97
CA LYS A 68 21.83 9.41 1.36
C LYS A 68 21.02 9.99 0.21
N ALA A 69 21.54 9.97 -1.01
CA ALA A 69 20.83 10.43 -2.20
C ALA A 69 19.62 9.53 -2.54
N ILE A 70 19.75 8.21 -2.44
CA ILE A 70 18.65 7.25 -2.63
C ILE A 70 17.52 7.51 -1.63
N GLU A 71 17.87 7.63 -0.35
CA GLU A 71 16.89 7.89 0.73
C GLU A 71 16.20 9.24 0.58
N GLN A 72 16.94 10.28 0.16
CA GLN A 72 16.35 11.60 -0.09
C GLN A 72 15.39 11.55 -1.29
N ALA A 73 15.81 10.95 -2.41
CA ALA A 73 14.96 10.78 -3.58
C ALA A 73 13.69 9.98 -3.27
N GLN A 74 13.77 8.98 -2.40
CA GLN A 74 12.59 8.23 -1.95
C GLN A 74 11.60 9.13 -1.18
N LYS A 75 12.08 9.95 -0.24
CA LYS A 75 11.23 10.89 0.51
C LYS A 75 10.54 11.89 -0.42
N ASP A 76 11.28 12.44 -1.37
CA ASP A 76 10.74 13.41 -2.33
C ASP A 76 9.72 12.76 -3.26
N TRP A 77 9.96 11.51 -3.69
CA TRP A 77 9.00 10.73 -4.46
C TRP A 77 7.70 10.47 -3.68
N GLU A 78 7.76 10.18 -2.38
CA GLU A 78 6.55 10.00 -1.55
C GLU A 78 5.69 11.27 -1.49
N VAL A 79 6.34 12.44 -1.42
CA VAL A 79 5.65 13.74 -1.49
C VAL A 79 4.98 13.91 -2.85
N TYR A 80 5.70 13.62 -3.95
CA TYR A 80 5.15 13.68 -5.29
C TYR A 80 3.96 12.72 -5.48
N MET A 81 4.11 11.44 -5.11
CA MET A 81 3.07 10.43 -5.25
C MET A 81 1.79 10.83 -4.50
N LYS A 82 1.94 11.37 -3.29
CA LYS A 82 0.81 11.90 -2.51
C LYS A 82 0.14 13.08 -3.24
N ALA A 83 0.92 14.06 -3.68
CA ALA A 83 0.38 15.24 -4.36
C ALA A 83 -0.35 14.87 -5.66
N GLN A 84 0.28 14.03 -6.48
CA GLN A 84 -0.25 13.57 -7.76
C GLN A 84 -1.56 12.78 -7.57
N CYS A 85 -1.58 11.81 -6.66
CA CYS A 85 -2.78 10.99 -6.46
C CYS A 85 -3.90 11.73 -5.71
N ASN A 86 -3.59 12.80 -4.97
CA ASN A 86 -4.60 13.73 -4.48
C ASN A 86 -5.20 14.58 -5.60
N ALA A 87 -4.42 14.95 -6.63
CA ALA A 87 -4.95 15.61 -7.83
C ALA A 87 -5.90 14.66 -8.58
N VAL A 88 -5.53 13.38 -8.74
CA VAL A 88 -6.42 12.35 -9.30
C VAL A 88 -7.71 12.23 -8.46
N TYR A 89 -7.60 12.12 -7.14
CA TYR A 89 -8.78 12.11 -6.26
C TYR A 89 -9.71 13.31 -6.52
N THR A 90 -9.13 14.50 -6.65
CA THR A 90 -9.85 15.77 -6.88
C THR A 90 -10.55 15.80 -8.24
N GLN A 91 -9.90 15.25 -9.27
CA GLN A 91 -10.47 15.11 -10.61
C GLN A 91 -11.76 14.26 -10.58
N TRP A 92 -11.79 13.22 -9.75
CA TRP A 92 -12.91 12.28 -9.64
C TRP A 92 -13.91 12.62 -8.52
N ARG A 93 -13.77 13.77 -7.85
CA ARG A 93 -14.44 14.08 -6.56
C ARG A 93 -15.97 13.92 -6.55
N GLU A 94 -16.62 14.10 -7.70
CA GLU A 94 -18.08 14.05 -7.83
C GLU A 94 -18.63 12.60 -7.81
N GLY A 95 -17.76 11.60 -7.99
CA GLY A 95 -18.11 10.18 -8.01
C GLY A 95 -17.59 9.41 -6.81
N THR A 96 -18.27 8.31 -6.48
CA THR A 96 -17.79 7.35 -5.47
C THR A 96 -16.51 6.61 -5.91
N ILE A 97 -16.20 6.63 -7.22
CA ILE A 97 -15.01 6.06 -7.83
C ILE A 97 -13.70 6.77 -7.43
N ARG A 98 -13.76 8.01 -6.92
CA ARG A 98 -12.56 8.80 -6.57
C ARG A 98 -11.55 8.09 -5.68
N ASN A 99 -12.04 7.24 -4.77
CA ASN A 99 -11.19 6.49 -3.85
C ASN A 99 -10.35 5.46 -4.63
N VAL A 100 -10.99 4.59 -5.41
CA VAL A 100 -10.28 3.57 -6.20
C VAL A 100 -9.35 4.21 -7.23
N MET A 101 -9.76 5.31 -7.90
CA MET A 101 -8.88 6.02 -8.84
C MET A 101 -7.60 6.55 -8.17
N ALA A 102 -7.71 7.07 -6.95
CA ALA A 102 -6.55 7.54 -6.20
C ALA A 102 -5.66 6.37 -5.70
N LEU A 103 -6.26 5.25 -5.30
CA LEU A 103 -5.52 4.04 -4.90
C LEU A 103 -4.77 3.41 -6.09
N ASP A 104 -5.40 3.37 -7.26
CA ASP A 104 -4.80 2.87 -8.48
C ASP A 104 -3.63 3.77 -8.92
N CYS A 105 -3.79 5.09 -8.85
CA CYS A 105 -2.69 6.04 -9.07
C CYS A 105 -1.49 5.74 -8.16
N LYS A 106 -1.73 5.54 -6.86
CA LYS A 106 -0.64 5.24 -5.92
C LYS A 106 0.04 3.92 -6.26
N THR A 107 -0.75 2.91 -6.62
CA THR A 107 -0.26 1.58 -7.00
C THR A 107 0.62 1.68 -8.25
N GLN A 108 0.18 2.44 -9.26
CA GLN A 108 0.93 2.66 -10.50
C GLN A 108 2.28 3.32 -10.22
N LEU A 109 2.27 4.48 -9.57
CA LEU A 109 3.50 5.18 -9.22
C LEU A 109 4.42 4.33 -8.34
N THR A 110 3.87 3.51 -7.43
CA THR A 110 4.66 2.63 -6.56
C THR A 110 5.38 1.56 -7.37
N LYS A 111 4.70 0.91 -8.34
CA LYS A 111 5.32 -0.07 -9.22
C LYS A 111 6.39 0.54 -10.13
N GLU A 112 6.12 1.71 -10.69
CA GLU A 112 7.09 2.48 -11.46
C GLU A 112 8.33 2.78 -10.63
N ARG A 113 8.14 3.27 -9.39
CA ARG A 113 9.25 3.55 -8.49
C ARG A 113 10.07 2.31 -8.13
N THR A 114 9.43 1.16 -7.92
CA THR A 114 10.13 -0.11 -7.70
C THR A 114 11.03 -0.46 -8.89
N HIS A 115 10.53 -0.25 -10.11
CA HIS A 115 11.30 -0.48 -11.34
C HIS A 115 12.46 0.51 -11.49
N ASP A 116 12.24 1.80 -11.22
CA ASP A 116 13.31 2.82 -11.23
C ASP A 116 14.44 2.45 -10.26
N ILE A 117 14.10 2.04 -9.03
CA ILE A 117 15.09 1.61 -8.04
C ILE A 117 15.86 0.39 -8.56
N TRP A 118 15.17 -0.58 -9.14
CA TRP A 118 15.80 -1.76 -9.70
C TRP A 118 16.77 -1.40 -10.84
N MET A 119 16.30 -0.62 -11.80
CA MET A 119 17.05 -0.23 -12.99
C MET A 119 18.32 0.56 -12.64
N HIS A 120 18.25 1.45 -11.65
CA HIS A 120 19.36 2.34 -11.34
C HIS A 120 20.32 1.80 -10.29
N PHE A 121 19.87 0.91 -9.39
CA PHE A 121 20.65 0.55 -8.21
C PHE A 121 20.81 -0.96 -7.97
N LEU A 122 20.12 -1.83 -8.72
CA LEU A 122 20.10 -3.27 -8.50
C LEU A 122 20.39 -4.10 -9.75
N THR A 123 20.70 -3.47 -10.88
CA THR A 123 21.10 -4.14 -12.12
C THR A 123 22.33 -3.46 -12.72
N TYR A 124 22.88 -4.07 -13.77
CA TYR A 124 24.10 -3.65 -14.43
C TYR A 124 23.87 -3.56 -15.94
N MET A 125 24.69 -2.74 -16.61
CA MET A 125 24.64 -2.59 -18.07
C MET A 125 25.29 -3.76 -18.82
N ASP A 126 26.01 -4.63 -18.10
CA ASP A 126 26.69 -5.81 -18.63
C ASP A 126 25.89 -7.10 -18.35
N SER A 127 26.51 -8.27 -18.52
CA SER A 127 25.87 -9.57 -18.27
C SER A 127 25.86 -9.98 -16.79
N THR A 128 26.22 -9.09 -15.86
CA THR A 128 26.20 -9.40 -14.43
C THR A 128 24.74 -9.61 -13.98
N PRO A 129 24.42 -10.72 -13.31
CA PRO A 129 23.07 -10.94 -12.80
C PRO A 129 22.64 -9.82 -11.83
N PRO A 130 21.38 -9.37 -11.90
CA PRO A 130 20.91 -8.31 -11.03
C PRO A 130 20.77 -8.80 -9.58
N VAL A 131 20.86 -7.88 -8.62
CA VAL A 131 20.76 -8.14 -7.17
C VAL A 131 19.37 -8.70 -6.80
N LEU A 132 18.33 -8.18 -7.47
CA LEU A 132 16.97 -8.70 -7.43
C LEU A 132 16.46 -8.87 -8.88
N PRO A 133 15.51 -9.77 -9.13
CA PRO A 133 14.87 -9.86 -10.45
C PRO A 133 14.19 -8.53 -10.81
N GLU A 134 13.94 -8.30 -12.10
CA GLU A 134 13.13 -7.16 -12.54
C GLU A 134 11.72 -7.26 -11.94
N PRO A 135 11.20 -6.20 -11.30
CA PRO A 135 9.86 -6.21 -10.72
C PRO A 135 8.80 -6.26 -11.81
N SER A 136 7.65 -6.87 -11.50
CA SER A 136 6.56 -6.98 -12.47
C SER A 136 5.95 -5.61 -12.78
N THR A 137 6.08 -5.17 -14.03
CA THR A 137 5.42 -3.96 -14.56
C THR A 137 3.98 -4.22 -15.00
N TYR A 138 3.48 -5.46 -14.90
CA TYR A 138 2.18 -5.81 -15.45
C TYR A 138 1.03 -5.12 -14.68
N PHE A 139 0.37 -4.21 -15.38
CA PHE A 139 -0.95 -3.71 -15.04
C PHE A 139 -1.97 -4.64 -15.69
N LYS A 140 -2.63 -5.51 -14.90
CA LYS A 140 -3.88 -6.11 -15.37
C LYS A 140 -4.88 -4.97 -15.52
N LYS A 141 -5.16 -4.59 -16.77
CA LYS A 141 -6.35 -3.80 -17.12
C LYS A 141 -7.60 -4.63 -16.89
#